data_AF-A0A556QMH0-F1
#
_entry.id   AF-A0A556QMH0-F1
#
_cell.length_a   1.000
_cell.length_b   1.000
_cell.length_c   1.000
_cell.angle_alpha   90.00
_cell.angle_beta   90.00
_cell.angle_gamma   90.00
#
_symmetry.space_group_name_H-M   'P 1'
#
loop_
_entity.id
_entity.type
_entity.pdbx_description
1 polymer ?
#
loop_
_entity_poly.entity_id
_entity_poly.type
_entity_poly.pdbx_seq_one_letter_code
_entity_poly.pdbx_strand_id
1 'polypeptide(L)'
;MSTAKTSSLFHFTKNVGTIQSILKNGFWPTLSLEDQTWLNQSHWAFPVVCFCDIPISRLTSHLNYYGNYGIGMSQEWAIEQGLSPVVYINSNSPFAGALHALANQKKKKSRNDFAAMAFTLGHTKPLKGKDKRNGRNHVHRNFYEECEWRYVPPIDIRSGSAPIDEKTYRNKKIRGQINESLKANYALEVKPEDIRYILLSKESEIPEMCDYFTRWLGHHSADSLKVLMTKIISVERILSDV
;
A
#
# COMPACT_ATOMS: atom_id res chain seq x y z
N MET A 1 -6.79 8.37 -27.54
CA MET A 1 -5.92 7.22 -27.21
C MET A 1 -6.14 6.89 -25.74
N SER A 2 -6.59 5.68 -25.38
CA SER A 2 -6.63 5.31 -23.97
C SER A 2 -5.21 5.02 -23.51
N THR A 3 -4.71 5.77 -22.54
CA THR A 3 -3.44 5.45 -21.90
C THR A 3 -3.68 4.26 -20.97
N ALA A 4 -2.92 3.17 -21.14
CA ALA A 4 -3.06 1.96 -20.34
C ALA A 4 -2.74 2.17 -18.84
N LYS A 5 -2.18 3.33 -18.48
CA LYS A 5 -1.79 3.71 -17.12
C LYS A 5 -2.48 4.99 -16.69
N THR A 6 -2.75 5.09 -15.40
CA THR A 6 -3.32 6.26 -14.76
C THR A 6 -2.25 7.24 -14.32
N SER A 7 -2.58 8.53 -14.26
CA SER A 7 -1.76 9.54 -13.59
C SER A 7 -1.93 9.51 -12.06
N SER A 8 -2.57 8.45 -11.53
CA SER A 8 -2.95 8.35 -10.12
C SER A 8 -2.71 6.94 -9.58
N LEU A 9 -2.25 6.86 -8.33
CA LEU A 9 -2.11 5.61 -7.60
C LEU A 9 -3.13 5.53 -6.48
N PHE A 10 -3.84 4.41 -6.36
CA PHE A 10 -4.92 4.26 -5.39
C PHE A 10 -4.52 3.41 -4.20
N HIS A 11 -4.78 3.92 -3.01
CA HIS A 11 -4.79 3.16 -1.77
C HIS A 11 -6.24 2.87 -1.36
N PHE A 12 -6.55 1.61 -1.06
CA PHE A 12 -7.90 1.17 -0.71
C PHE A 12 -7.98 0.67 0.73
N THR A 13 -9.14 0.86 1.35
CA THR A 13 -9.46 0.37 2.69
C THR A 13 -10.94 0.02 2.81
N LYS A 14 -11.27 -0.77 3.84
CA LYS A 14 -12.64 -1.16 4.18
C LYS A 14 -13.32 -0.22 5.17
N ASN A 15 -12.60 0.78 5.68
CA ASN A 15 -13.06 1.65 6.75
C ASN A 15 -12.81 3.13 6.42
N VAL A 16 -13.88 3.93 6.37
CA VAL A 16 -13.81 5.38 6.15
C VAL A 16 -12.94 6.12 7.19
N GLY A 17 -12.91 5.63 8.44
CA GLY A 17 -12.04 6.16 9.48
C GLY A 17 -10.55 6.02 9.16
N THR A 18 -10.16 5.03 8.35
CA THR A 18 -8.78 4.94 7.83
C THR A 18 -8.50 6.06 6.82
N ILE A 19 -9.46 6.37 5.92
CA ILE A 19 -9.35 7.51 5.00
C ILE A 19 -9.19 8.81 5.78
N GLN A 20 -10.06 9.05 6.77
CA GLN A 20 -9.96 10.21 7.67
C GLN A 20 -8.59 10.29 8.35
N SER A 21 -8.10 9.18 8.92
CA SER A 21 -6.78 9.16 9.56
C SER A 21 -5.63 9.42 8.58
N ILE A 22 -5.73 8.97 7.33
CA ILE A 22 -4.73 9.25 6.29
C ILE A 22 -4.75 10.73 5.91
N LEU A 23 -5.92 11.30 5.67
CA LEU A 23 -6.05 12.72 5.33
C LEU A 23 -5.49 13.63 6.43
N LYS A 24 -5.61 13.22 7.69
CA LYS A 24 -5.10 13.99 8.84
C LYS A 24 -3.62 13.76 9.13
N ASN A 25 -3.11 12.54 8.96
CA ASN A 25 -1.77 12.16 9.47
C ASN A 25 -0.83 11.61 8.38
N GLY A 26 -1.25 11.60 7.12
CA GLY A 26 -0.50 10.97 6.04
C GLY A 26 -0.68 9.46 5.95
N PHE A 27 -0.01 8.83 4.98
CA PHE A 27 0.01 7.36 4.85
C PHE A 27 1.13 6.77 5.69
N TRP A 28 0.86 5.77 6.53
CA TRP A 28 1.91 5.12 7.32
C TRP A 28 2.12 3.66 6.93
N PRO A 29 3.38 3.17 6.96
CA PRO A 29 3.67 1.77 6.74
C PRO A 29 2.98 0.89 7.78
N THR A 30 2.48 -0.26 7.33
CA THR A 30 2.05 -1.34 8.21
C THR A 30 2.74 -2.63 7.81
N LEU A 31 2.92 -3.53 8.77
CA LEU A 31 3.48 -4.85 8.49
C LEU A 31 2.54 -5.66 7.57
N SER A 32 3.02 -5.97 6.36
CA SER A 32 2.38 -6.90 5.42
C SER A 32 3.15 -8.22 5.39
N LEU A 33 2.48 -9.34 5.64
CA LEU A 33 3.09 -10.67 5.58
C LEU A 33 3.16 -11.16 4.12
N GLU A 34 4.37 -11.27 3.60
CA GLU A 34 4.65 -11.67 2.22
C GLU A 34 5.14 -13.13 2.15
N ASP A 35 4.79 -13.82 1.05
CA ASP A 35 5.26 -15.16 0.75
C ASP A 35 6.65 -15.12 0.08
N GLN A 36 7.66 -15.61 0.79
CA GLN A 36 9.04 -15.74 0.31
C GLN A 36 9.47 -17.21 0.15
N THR A 37 8.52 -18.16 0.09
CA THR A 37 8.82 -19.59 -0.06
C THR A 37 9.49 -19.92 -1.39
N TRP A 38 9.26 -19.11 -2.43
CA TRP A 38 9.95 -19.19 -3.70
C TRP A 38 11.47 -18.89 -3.61
N LEU A 39 11.95 -18.31 -2.51
CA LEU A 39 13.36 -18.13 -2.18
C LEU A 39 13.92 -19.23 -1.25
N ASN A 40 13.15 -20.30 -0.99
CA ASN A 40 13.39 -21.26 0.08
C ASN A 40 13.44 -20.62 1.48
N GLN A 41 12.68 -19.55 1.68
CA GLN A 41 12.55 -18.88 2.97
C GLN A 41 11.14 -19.06 3.56
N SER A 42 10.96 -18.77 4.85
CA SER A 42 9.63 -18.68 5.46
C SER A 42 8.91 -17.41 5.00
N HIS A 43 7.67 -17.19 5.45
CA HIS A 43 7.01 -15.89 5.27
C HIS A 43 7.71 -14.84 6.15
N TRP A 44 7.77 -13.62 5.64
CA TRP A 44 8.34 -12.46 6.33
C TRP A 44 7.37 -11.30 6.21
N ALA A 45 7.24 -10.52 7.27
CA ALA A 45 6.43 -9.32 7.28
C ALA A 45 7.30 -8.09 7.04
N PHE A 46 6.95 -7.33 6.00
CA PHE A 46 7.64 -6.12 5.58
C PHE A 46 6.79 -4.90 5.92
N PRO A 47 7.38 -3.82 6.49
CA PRO A 47 6.71 -2.53 6.62
C PRO A 47 6.49 -1.92 5.24
N VAL A 48 5.24 -1.74 4.83
CA VAL A 48 4.92 -1.20 3.51
C VAL A 48 3.68 -0.28 3.55
N VAL A 49 3.63 0.68 2.62
CA VAL A 49 2.38 1.28 2.16
C VAL A 49 2.18 0.85 0.72
N CYS A 50 1.04 0.25 0.41
CA CYS A 50 0.73 -0.26 -0.91
C CYS A 50 -0.29 0.62 -1.62
N PHE A 51 -0.05 0.84 -2.91
CA PHE A 51 -0.96 1.49 -3.84
C PHE A 51 -1.09 0.64 -5.10
N CYS A 52 -2.12 0.88 -5.91
CA CYS A 52 -2.30 0.22 -7.20
C CYS A 52 -2.46 1.26 -8.32
N ASP A 53 -1.74 1.02 -9.44
CA ASP A 53 -1.85 1.80 -10.69
C ASP A 53 -2.91 1.15 -11.58
N ILE A 54 -4.18 1.38 -11.22
CA ILE A 54 -5.33 0.77 -11.89
C ILE A 54 -6.32 1.85 -12.29
N PRO A 55 -6.71 1.92 -13.58
CA PRO A 55 -7.78 2.81 -14.04
C PRO A 55 -9.07 2.64 -13.25
N ILE A 56 -9.76 3.76 -13.00
CA ILE A 56 -11.07 3.78 -12.30
C ILE A 56 -12.05 2.77 -12.93
N SER A 57 -12.06 2.67 -14.27
CA SER A 57 -12.90 1.74 -15.03
C SER A 57 -12.63 0.25 -14.75
N ARG A 58 -11.49 -0.09 -14.13
CA ARG A 58 -11.10 -1.45 -13.76
C ARG A 58 -11.13 -1.69 -12.24
N LEU A 59 -11.67 -0.74 -11.47
CA LEU A 59 -11.74 -0.83 -10.01
C LEU A 59 -12.80 -1.80 -9.51
N THR A 60 -13.83 -2.14 -10.31
CA THR A 60 -14.91 -3.06 -9.92
C THR A 60 -14.41 -4.37 -9.30
N SER A 61 -13.39 -5.00 -9.89
CA SER A 61 -12.78 -6.22 -9.34
C SER A 61 -11.96 -5.99 -8.07
N HIS A 62 -11.42 -4.78 -7.90
CA HIS A 62 -10.57 -4.40 -6.77
C HIS A 62 -11.38 -3.96 -5.54
N LEU A 63 -12.48 -3.25 -5.73
CA LEU A 63 -13.36 -2.74 -4.68
C LEU A 63 -13.91 -3.87 -3.80
N ASN A 64 -14.39 -4.95 -4.42
CA ASN A 64 -14.89 -6.14 -3.71
C ASN A 64 -13.86 -6.75 -2.76
N TYR A 65 -12.57 -6.66 -3.10
CA TYR A 65 -11.50 -7.29 -2.35
C TYR A 65 -10.89 -6.36 -1.30
N TYR A 66 -10.52 -5.15 -1.72
CA TYR A 66 -9.74 -4.19 -0.94
C TYR A 66 -10.60 -3.23 -0.12
N GLY A 67 -11.86 -3.03 -0.53
CA GLY A 67 -12.83 -2.18 0.15
C GLY A 67 -13.33 -1.04 -0.75
N ASN A 68 -14.45 -0.46 -0.33
CA ASN A 68 -15.17 0.56 -1.10
C ASN A 68 -14.72 1.99 -0.76
N TYR A 69 -13.63 2.15 -0.02
CA TYR A 69 -13.05 3.45 0.30
C TYR A 69 -11.63 3.52 -0.23
N GLY A 70 -11.21 4.69 -0.70
CA GLY A 70 -9.86 4.87 -1.18
C GLY A 70 -9.42 6.31 -1.36
N ILE A 71 -8.12 6.52 -1.48
CA ILE A 71 -7.51 7.80 -1.86
C ILE A 71 -6.66 7.54 -3.10
N GLY A 72 -6.90 8.29 -4.17
CA GLY A 72 -6.05 8.34 -5.35
C GLY A 72 -5.08 9.51 -5.23
N MET A 73 -3.79 9.23 -5.18
CA MET A 73 -2.71 10.23 -5.15
C MET A 73 -2.15 10.45 -6.55
N SER A 74 -1.59 11.62 -6.83
CA SER A 74 -0.86 11.85 -8.08
C SER A 74 0.36 10.91 -8.20
N GLN A 75 0.70 10.52 -9.42
CA GLN A 75 1.90 9.73 -9.66
C GLN A 75 3.17 10.53 -9.32
N GLU A 76 3.16 11.85 -9.51
CA GLU A 76 4.26 12.74 -9.17
C GLU A 76 4.54 12.69 -7.66
N TRP A 77 3.51 12.83 -6.82
CA TRP A 77 3.63 12.70 -5.37
C TRP A 77 4.20 11.33 -4.99
N ALA A 78 3.73 10.26 -5.63
CA ALA A 78 4.21 8.92 -5.33
C ALA A 78 5.72 8.77 -5.59
N ILE A 79 6.21 9.30 -6.72
CA ILE A 79 7.63 9.29 -7.06
C ILE A 79 8.43 10.14 -6.07
N GLU A 80 7.94 11.32 -5.70
CA GLU A 80 8.57 12.20 -4.72
C GLU A 80 8.67 11.57 -3.33
N GLN A 81 7.66 10.79 -2.92
CA GLN A 81 7.67 10.02 -1.67
C GLN A 81 8.49 8.71 -1.76
N GLY A 82 9.13 8.43 -2.89
CA GLY A 82 10.00 7.27 -3.07
C GLY A 82 9.23 5.95 -3.26
N LEU A 83 7.96 5.98 -3.66
CA LEU A 83 7.25 4.77 -4.05
C LEU A 83 7.85 4.21 -5.34
N SER A 84 7.89 2.89 -5.44
CA SER A 84 8.33 2.18 -6.64
C SER A 84 7.35 1.08 -7.02
N PRO A 85 7.19 0.79 -8.33
CA PRO A 85 6.45 -0.38 -8.78
C PRO A 85 7.05 -1.66 -8.21
N VAL A 86 6.17 -2.59 -7.83
CA VAL A 86 6.57 -3.94 -7.41
C VAL A 86 7.14 -4.70 -8.61
N VAL A 87 8.25 -5.38 -8.38
CA VAL A 87 8.85 -6.30 -9.35
C VAL A 87 8.21 -7.68 -9.19
N TYR A 88 7.40 -8.04 -10.18
CA TYR A 88 6.74 -9.33 -10.20
C TYR A 88 7.68 -10.44 -10.68
N ILE A 89 7.83 -11.47 -9.85
CA ILE A 89 8.79 -12.54 -10.06
C ILE A 89 8.10 -13.76 -10.64
N ASN A 90 8.56 -14.19 -11.82
CA ASN A 90 8.39 -15.57 -12.25
C ASN A 90 9.40 -16.43 -11.48
N SER A 91 8.92 -17.27 -10.56
CA SER A 91 9.77 -18.11 -9.71
C SER A 91 10.67 -19.08 -10.49
N ASN A 92 10.35 -19.35 -11.76
CA ASN A 92 11.15 -20.21 -12.64
C ASN A 92 12.15 -19.44 -13.51
N SER A 93 12.23 -18.11 -13.37
CA SER A 93 13.12 -17.28 -14.18
C SER A 93 14.56 -17.27 -13.66
N PRO A 94 15.56 -17.02 -14.52
CA PRO A 94 16.94 -16.77 -14.07
C PRO A 94 17.05 -15.63 -13.05
N PHE A 95 16.17 -14.63 -13.13
CA PHE A 95 16.12 -13.53 -12.16
C PHE A 95 15.75 -14.02 -10.75
N ALA A 96 14.76 -14.92 -10.63
CA ALA A 96 14.45 -15.58 -9.36
C ALA A 96 15.65 -16.38 -8.83
N GLY A 97 16.37 -17.09 -9.71
CA GLY A 97 17.60 -17.80 -9.36
C GLY A 97 18.71 -16.87 -8.85
N ALA A 98 18.88 -15.69 -9.45
CA ALA A 98 19.83 -14.68 -8.98
C ALA A 98 19.45 -14.13 -7.59
N LEU A 99 18.17 -13.81 -7.37
CA LEU A 99 17.68 -13.38 -6.06
C LEU A 99 17.87 -14.47 -5.01
N HIS A 100 17.59 -15.73 -5.35
CA HIS A 100 17.83 -16.89 -4.47
C HIS A 100 19.31 -17.02 -4.09
N ALA A 101 20.22 -16.92 -5.07
CA ALA A 101 21.65 -17.00 -4.82
C ALA A 101 22.13 -15.86 -3.90
N LEU A 102 21.63 -14.64 -4.08
CA LEU A 102 21.94 -13.49 -3.20
C LEU A 102 21.33 -13.63 -1.81
N ALA A 103 20.11 -14.16 -1.71
CA ALA A 103 19.41 -14.37 -0.45
C ALA A 103 20.10 -15.44 0.41
N ASN A 104 20.60 -16.51 -0.21
CA ASN A 104 21.12 -17.70 0.47
C ASN A 104 22.66 -17.81 0.52
N GLN A 105 23.39 -16.71 0.32
CA GLN A 105 24.85 -16.72 0.46
C GLN A 105 25.27 -17.10 1.88
N LYS A 106 26.25 -18.02 1.99
CA LYS A 106 26.82 -18.47 3.28
C LYS A 106 27.73 -17.44 3.96
N LYS A 107 28.09 -16.36 3.28
CA LYS A 107 28.93 -15.29 3.85
C LYS A 107 28.13 -14.50 4.88
N LYS A 108 28.81 -14.07 5.96
CA LYS A 108 28.21 -13.17 6.96
C LYS A 108 27.85 -11.86 6.27
N LYS A 109 26.55 -11.57 6.17
CA LYS A 109 26.02 -10.32 5.59
C LYS A 109 26.33 -9.16 6.53
N SER A 110 26.83 -8.06 5.97
CA SER A 110 26.92 -6.80 6.70
C SER A 110 25.51 -6.26 6.99
N ARG A 111 25.40 -5.26 7.87
CA ARG A 111 24.14 -4.55 8.10
C ARG A 111 23.60 -3.93 6.80
N ASN A 112 24.48 -3.42 5.95
CA ASN A 112 24.11 -2.80 4.68
C ASN A 112 23.60 -3.86 3.68
N ASP A 113 24.23 -5.04 3.62
CA ASP A 113 23.77 -6.14 2.76
C ASP A 113 22.39 -6.64 3.19
N PHE A 114 22.14 -6.72 4.50
CA PHE A 114 20.83 -7.07 5.03
C PHE A 114 19.78 -6.03 4.66
N ALA A 115 20.07 -4.74 4.86
CA ALA A 115 19.17 -3.65 4.52
C ALA A 115 18.84 -3.63 3.02
N ALA A 116 19.85 -3.76 2.15
CA ALA A 116 19.67 -3.82 0.70
C ALA A 116 18.80 -5.02 0.27
N MET A 117 19.03 -6.19 0.87
CA MET A 117 18.21 -7.37 0.63
C MET A 117 16.77 -7.17 1.11
N ALA A 118 16.58 -6.65 2.32
CA ALA A 118 15.26 -6.37 2.89
C ALA A 118 14.46 -5.39 2.02
N PHE A 119 15.11 -4.32 1.55
CA PHE A 119 14.51 -3.37 0.61
C PHE A 119 14.15 -4.02 -0.72
N THR A 120 15.05 -4.82 -1.29
CA THR A 120 14.80 -5.52 -2.56
C THR A 120 13.60 -6.45 -2.41
N LEU A 121 13.58 -7.29 -1.38
CA LEU A 121 12.50 -8.25 -1.15
C LEU A 121 11.16 -7.56 -0.83
N GLY A 122 11.19 -6.43 -0.12
CA GLY A 122 10.00 -5.61 0.14
C GLY A 122 9.33 -5.07 -1.13
N HIS A 123 10.08 -4.92 -2.22
CA HIS A 123 9.58 -4.49 -3.54
C HIS A 123 9.36 -5.65 -4.52
N THR A 124 9.39 -6.90 -4.06
CA THR A 124 9.13 -8.07 -4.91
C THR A 124 7.86 -8.78 -4.51
N LYS A 125 7.23 -9.43 -5.49
CA LYS A 125 6.07 -10.29 -5.28
C LYS A 125 6.05 -11.39 -6.34
N PRO A 126 5.65 -12.63 -6.04
CA PRO A 126 5.48 -13.64 -7.08
C PRO A 126 4.37 -13.23 -8.07
N LEU A 127 4.42 -13.68 -9.32
CA LEU A 127 3.35 -13.43 -10.30
C LEU A 127 1.99 -13.96 -9.84
N LYS A 128 1.99 -15.14 -9.20
CA LYS A 128 0.80 -15.82 -8.70
C LYS A 128 1.08 -16.42 -7.34
N GLY A 129 0.07 -16.48 -6.48
CA GLY A 129 0.20 -17.13 -5.18
C GLY A 129 -1.10 -17.21 -4.41
N LYS A 130 -1.02 -17.82 -3.23
CA LYS A 130 -2.17 -17.97 -2.33
C LYS A 130 -2.32 -16.74 -1.47
N ASP A 131 -3.48 -16.11 -1.54
CA ASP A 131 -3.80 -15.00 -0.64
C ASP A 131 -4.33 -15.55 0.70
N LYS A 132 -3.58 -15.34 1.79
CA LYS A 132 -3.94 -15.85 3.12
C LYS A 132 -4.79 -14.88 3.94
N ARG A 133 -5.13 -13.69 3.43
CA ARG A 133 -5.84 -12.64 4.21
C ARG A 133 -7.22 -13.06 4.71
N ASN A 134 -7.91 -13.98 4.01
CA ASN A 134 -9.29 -14.34 4.33
C ASN A 134 -9.49 -15.69 5.02
N GLY A 135 -8.43 -16.44 5.35
CA GLY A 135 -8.50 -17.66 6.18
C GLY A 135 -9.43 -18.80 5.71
N ARG A 136 -10.21 -18.62 4.64
CA ARG A 136 -11.31 -19.53 4.26
C ARG A 136 -11.32 -19.98 2.82
N ASN A 137 -10.50 -19.42 1.92
CA ASN A 137 -10.29 -19.97 0.59
C ASN A 137 -8.91 -19.55 0.06
N HIS A 138 -8.06 -20.54 -0.23
CA HIS A 138 -6.78 -20.32 -0.93
C HIS A 138 -7.05 -20.03 -2.40
N VAL A 139 -7.55 -18.83 -2.70
CA VAL A 139 -7.71 -18.40 -4.09
C VAL A 139 -6.30 -18.18 -4.67
N HIS A 140 -5.98 -18.88 -5.75
CA HIS A 140 -4.80 -18.56 -6.55
C HIS A 140 -5.04 -17.22 -7.22
N ARG A 141 -4.31 -16.20 -6.79
CA ARG A 141 -4.45 -14.85 -7.31
C ARG A 141 -3.36 -14.56 -8.32
N ASN A 142 -3.71 -13.83 -9.38
CA ASN A 142 -2.75 -13.19 -10.25
C ASN A 142 -2.35 -11.84 -9.66
N PHE A 143 -1.23 -11.80 -8.94
CA PHE A 143 -0.77 -10.56 -8.31
C PHE A 143 -0.31 -9.53 -9.33
N TYR A 144 0.06 -9.96 -10.55
CA TYR A 144 0.45 -9.06 -11.63
C TYR A 144 -0.67 -8.07 -12.02
N GLU A 145 -1.94 -8.45 -11.84
CA GLU A 145 -3.08 -7.57 -12.14
C GLU A 145 -3.26 -6.43 -11.13
N GLU A 146 -2.56 -6.47 -10.00
CA GLU A 146 -2.67 -5.44 -8.96
C GLU A 146 -1.90 -4.16 -9.32
N CYS A 147 -0.99 -4.22 -10.31
CA CYS A 147 -0.13 -3.11 -10.70
C CYS A 147 0.42 -2.34 -9.47
N GLU A 148 0.92 -3.10 -8.49
CA GLU A 148 1.18 -2.62 -7.14
C GLU A 148 2.41 -1.70 -7.13
N TRP A 149 2.32 -0.61 -6.39
CA TRP A 149 3.42 0.26 -6.01
C TRP A 149 3.56 0.21 -4.50
N ARG A 150 4.81 0.23 -4.02
CA ARG A 150 5.10 0.20 -2.59
C ARG A 150 5.99 1.36 -2.20
N TYR A 151 5.71 1.92 -1.04
CA TYR A 151 6.70 2.59 -0.22
C TYR A 151 7.21 1.60 0.82
N VAL A 152 8.53 1.46 0.92
CA VAL A 152 9.22 0.72 1.98
C VAL A 152 10.09 1.73 2.73
N PRO A 153 9.94 1.88 4.06
CA PRO A 153 10.74 2.84 4.82
C PRO A 153 12.22 2.42 4.90
N PRO A 154 13.14 3.36 5.19
CA PRO A 154 14.52 3.07 5.57
C PRO A 154 14.63 1.91 6.55
N ILE A 155 15.41 0.88 6.21
CA ILE A 155 15.57 -0.31 7.06
C ILE A 155 16.42 0.04 8.29
N ASP A 156 15.73 0.24 9.42
CA ASP A 156 16.34 0.41 10.73
C ASP A 156 15.66 -0.47 11.79
N ILE A 157 16.49 -1.31 12.43
CA ILE A 157 16.07 -2.22 13.48
C ILE A 157 15.58 -1.44 14.70
N ARG A 158 16.14 -0.26 15.00
CA ARG A 158 15.80 0.52 16.20
C ARG A 158 14.43 1.16 16.12
N SER A 159 14.02 1.57 14.93
CA SER A 159 12.71 2.18 14.68
C SER A 159 11.59 1.17 14.39
N GLY A 160 11.93 -0.12 14.30
CA GLY A 160 10.97 -1.19 13.99
C GLY A 160 10.65 -1.31 12.49
N SER A 161 11.44 -0.71 11.61
CA SER A 161 11.26 -0.75 10.15
C SER A 161 11.96 -1.93 9.46
N ALA A 162 12.66 -2.76 10.21
CA ALA A 162 13.21 -4.01 9.70
C ALA A 162 12.11 -5.08 9.49
N PRO A 163 12.23 -5.95 8.47
CA PRO A 163 11.32 -7.07 8.30
C PRO A 163 11.40 -8.04 9.49
N ILE A 164 10.27 -8.65 9.83
CA ILE A 164 10.16 -9.61 10.93
C ILE A 164 9.66 -10.96 10.44
N ASP A 165 10.00 -12.03 11.16
CA ASP A 165 9.51 -13.36 10.83
C ASP A 165 8.00 -13.51 11.09
N GLU A 166 7.41 -14.57 10.51
CA GLU A 166 5.99 -14.89 10.64
C GLU A 166 5.56 -15.11 12.10
N LYS A 167 6.43 -15.70 12.94
CA LYS A 167 6.13 -15.97 14.35
C LYS A 167 5.93 -14.67 15.13
N THR A 168 6.82 -13.70 14.91
CA THR A 168 6.79 -12.38 15.52
C THR A 168 5.59 -11.59 15.00
N TYR A 169 5.33 -11.63 13.68
CA TYR A 169 4.17 -10.98 13.07
C TYR A 169 2.83 -11.48 13.64
N ARG A 170 2.71 -12.78 13.93
CA ARG A 170 1.49 -13.37 14.49
C ARG A 170 1.20 -12.94 15.93
N ASN A 171 2.19 -12.39 16.65
CA ASN A 171 1.97 -11.79 17.95
C ASN A 171 1.31 -10.41 17.80
N LYS A 172 0.00 -10.33 18.06
CA LYS A 172 -0.80 -9.11 17.90
C LYS A 172 -0.26 -7.92 18.70
N LYS A 173 0.28 -8.14 19.90
CA LYS A 173 0.82 -7.07 20.76
C LYS A 173 2.08 -6.47 20.14
N ILE A 174 3.03 -7.32 19.76
CA ILE A 174 4.30 -6.90 19.14
C ILE A 174 4.00 -6.22 17.80
N ARG A 175 3.15 -6.82 16.96
CA ARG A 175 2.75 -6.22 15.68
C ARG A 175 2.10 -4.85 15.83
N GLY A 176 1.22 -4.68 16.83
CA GLY A 176 0.61 -3.40 17.14
C GLY A 176 1.63 -2.34 17.53
N GLN A 177 2.57 -2.69 18.43
CA GLN A 177 3.64 -1.80 18.86
C GLN A 177 4.54 -1.36 17.69
N ILE A 178 4.89 -2.29 16.80
CA ILE A 178 5.68 -1.97 15.60
C ILE A 178 4.89 -1.04 14.67
N ASN A 179 3.62 -1.34 14.39
CA ASN A 179 2.79 -0.50 13.53
C ASN A 179 2.62 0.92 14.08
N GLU A 180 2.47 1.10 15.40
CA GLU A 180 2.43 2.43 16.02
C GLU A 180 3.78 3.16 15.89
N SER A 181 4.90 2.47 16.08
CA SER A 181 6.23 3.02 15.83
C SER A 181 6.41 3.45 14.36
N LEU A 182 5.96 2.62 13.42
CA LEU A 182 6.00 2.94 11.99
C LEU A 182 5.16 4.17 11.67
N LYS A 183 3.97 4.28 12.26
CA LYS A 183 3.09 5.46 12.11
C LYS A 183 3.73 6.74 12.62
N ALA A 184 4.41 6.68 13.76
CA ALA A 184 5.05 7.86 14.35
C ALA A 184 6.29 8.33 13.58
N ASN A 185 7.03 7.41 12.95
CA ASN A 185 8.37 7.71 12.40
C ASN A 185 8.44 7.75 10.88
N TYR A 186 7.47 7.16 10.16
CA TYR A 186 7.57 6.92 8.72
C TYR A 186 6.29 7.26 7.94
N ALA A 187 5.41 8.08 8.50
CA ALA A 187 4.24 8.56 7.77
C ALA A 187 4.65 9.47 6.60
N LEU A 188 4.07 9.22 5.42
CA LEU A 188 4.20 10.02 4.21
C LEU A 188 3.22 11.18 4.28
N GLU A 189 3.74 12.40 4.21
CA GLU A 189 2.92 13.61 4.22
C GLU A 189 1.97 13.64 3.00
N VAL A 190 0.74 14.10 3.23
CA VAL A 190 -0.28 14.25 2.20
C VAL A 190 -0.80 15.67 2.25
N LYS A 191 -0.78 16.35 1.10
CA LYS A 191 -1.41 17.66 0.96
C LYS A 191 -2.67 17.55 0.09
N PRO A 192 -3.69 18.41 0.31
CA PRO A 192 -4.91 18.41 -0.49
C PRO A 192 -4.67 18.50 -2.01
N GLU A 193 -3.59 19.17 -2.41
CA GLU A 193 -3.20 19.37 -3.81
C GLU A 193 -2.72 18.06 -4.47
N ASP A 194 -2.08 17.18 -3.70
CA ASP A 194 -1.54 15.89 -4.16
C ASP A 194 -2.64 14.84 -4.39
N ILE A 195 -3.77 14.99 -3.69
CA ILE A 195 -4.93 14.10 -3.82
C ILE A 195 -5.58 14.34 -5.17
N ARG A 196 -5.91 13.27 -5.89
CA ARG A 196 -6.68 13.29 -7.14
C ARG A 196 -8.10 12.81 -6.94
N TYR A 197 -8.30 11.84 -6.04
CA TYR A 197 -9.58 11.21 -5.79
C TYR A 197 -9.75 10.85 -4.31
N ILE A 198 -10.97 11.00 -3.79
CA ILE A 198 -11.40 10.42 -2.53
C ILE A 198 -12.64 9.58 -2.83
N LEU A 199 -12.51 8.27 -2.66
CA LEU A 199 -13.57 7.31 -2.92
C LEU A 199 -14.31 7.01 -1.61
N LEU A 200 -15.62 7.26 -1.61
CA LEU A 200 -16.53 6.89 -0.52
C LEU A 200 -17.45 5.76 -0.98
N SER A 201 -17.93 4.94 -0.06
CA SER A 201 -18.78 3.82 -0.47
C SER A 201 -20.13 4.33 -1.01
N LYS A 202 -20.69 5.37 -0.39
CA LYS A 202 -22.01 5.94 -0.71
C LYS A 202 -21.97 7.46 -0.83
N GLU A 203 -22.84 8.01 -1.66
CA GLU A 203 -23.02 9.45 -1.85
C GLU A 203 -23.55 10.13 -0.57
N SER A 204 -24.34 9.40 0.23
CA SER A 204 -24.82 9.88 1.53
C SER A 204 -23.71 10.18 2.54
N GLU A 205 -22.48 9.68 2.33
CA GLU A 205 -21.32 9.91 3.21
C GLU A 205 -20.56 11.20 2.88
N ILE A 206 -20.85 11.83 1.73
CA ILE A 206 -20.15 13.03 1.26
C ILE A 206 -20.28 14.21 2.24
N PRO A 207 -21.48 14.56 2.75
CA PRO A 207 -21.61 15.69 3.68
C PRO A 207 -20.76 15.53 4.94
N GLU A 208 -20.74 14.33 5.54
CA GLU A 208 -19.92 14.05 6.72
C GLU A 208 -18.41 14.16 6.42
N MET A 209 -17.97 13.75 5.24
CA MET A 209 -16.58 13.90 4.82
C MET A 209 -16.21 15.38 4.59
N CYS A 210 -17.11 16.19 4.03
CA CYS A 210 -16.91 17.63 3.90
C CYS A 210 -16.81 18.33 5.26
N ASP A 211 -17.67 17.95 6.21
CA ASP A 211 -17.60 18.43 7.60
C ASP A 211 -16.27 18.03 8.26
N TYR A 212 -15.79 16.80 7.98
CA TYR A 212 -14.50 16.33 8.44
C TYR A 212 -13.35 17.21 7.94
N PHE A 213 -13.33 17.58 6.65
CA PHE A 213 -12.30 18.46 6.07
C PHE A 213 -12.27 19.80 6.79
N THR A 214 -13.44 20.43 6.95
CA THR A 214 -13.54 21.75 7.60
C THR A 214 -13.06 21.69 9.05
N ARG A 215 -13.39 20.61 9.77
CA ARG A 215 -13.05 20.45 11.19
C ARG A 215 -11.57 20.11 11.42
N TRP A 216 -10.99 19.23 10.62
CA TRP A 216 -9.68 18.64 10.90
C TRP A 216 -8.56 19.10 9.97
N LEU A 217 -8.90 19.61 8.79
CA LEU A 217 -7.96 20.11 7.78
C LEU A 217 -8.01 21.63 7.64
N GLY A 218 -8.67 22.34 8.57
CA GLY A 218 -8.82 23.81 8.55
C GLY A 218 -7.52 24.62 8.68
N HIS A 219 -6.38 23.95 8.87
CA HIS A 219 -5.05 24.58 8.79
C HIS A 219 -4.60 24.82 7.33
N HIS A 220 -5.25 24.18 6.34
CA HIS A 220 -5.10 24.49 4.93
C HIS A 220 -6.01 25.66 4.50
N SER A 221 -5.74 26.25 3.34
CA SER A 221 -6.55 27.35 2.81
C SER A 221 -7.98 26.90 2.49
N ALA A 222 -8.95 27.80 2.67
CA ALA A 222 -10.35 27.52 2.34
C ALA A 222 -10.55 27.10 0.88
N ASP A 223 -9.78 27.69 -0.04
CA ASP A 223 -9.87 27.35 -1.46
C ASP A 223 -9.27 25.97 -1.77
N SER A 224 -8.18 25.59 -1.09
CA SER A 224 -7.62 24.23 -1.16
C SER A 224 -8.64 23.18 -0.67
N LEU A 225 -9.35 23.46 0.43
CA LEU A 225 -10.40 22.56 0.93
C LEU A 225 -11.61 22.48 0.00
N LYS A 226 -12.06 23.59 -0.61
CA LYS A 226 -13.13 23.57 -1.61
C LYS A 226 -12.74 22.68 -2.80
N VAL A 227 -11.52 22.81 -3.31
CA VAL A 227 -11.00 21.96 -4.39
C VAL A 227 -10.90 20.50 -3.95
N LEU A 228 -10.54 20.22 -2.69
CA LEU A 228 -10.52 18.85 -2.17
C LEU A 228 -11.93 18.22 -2.13
N MET A 229 -12.95 18.99 -1.74
CA MET A 229 -14.35 18.52 -1.73
C MET A 229 -14.82 18.09 -3.12
N THR A 230 -14.36 18.74 -4.19
CA THR A 230 -14.72 18.34 -5.57
C THR A 230 -14.05 17.04 -6.03
N LYS A 231 -13.09 16.51 -5.27
CA LYS A 231 -12.39 15.25 -5.58
C LYS A 231 -13.09 14.03 -4.98
N ILE A 232 -14.19 14.21 -4.25
CA ILE A 232 -14.97 13.12 -3.67
C ILE A 232 -15.82 12.45 -4.75
N ILE A 233 -15.74 11.13 -4.86
CA ILE A 233 -16.54 10.31 -5.76
C ILE A 233 -17.14 9.15 -4.97
N SER A 234 -18.43 8.88 -5.17
CA SER A 234 -19.08 7.72 -4.60
C SER A 234 -18.84 6.48 -5.46
N VAL A 235 -18.43 5.38 -4.83
CA VAL A 235 -18.22 4.09 -5.49
C VAL A 235 -19.55 3.55 -6.02
N GLU A 236 -20.66 3.73 -5.30
CA GLU A 236 -21.98 3.33 -5.78
C GLU A 236 -22.34 3.95 -7.14
N ARG A 237 -21.95 5.21 -7.38
CA ARG A 237 -22.17 5.88 -8.66
C ARG A 237 -21.24 5.38 -9.76
N ILE A 238 -19.98 5.08 -9.43
CA ILE A 238 -19.08 4.42 -10.39
C ILE A 238 -19.67 3.07 -10.82
N LEU A 239 -20.25 2.32 -9.90
CA LEU A 239 -20.84 1.02 -10.17
C LEU A 239 -22.18 1.07 -10.92
N SER A 240 -22.94 2.17 -10.83
CA SER A 240 -24.17 2.34 -11.61
C SER A 240 -23.92 2.67 -13.08
N ASP A 241 -22.75 3.21 -13.40
CA ASP A 241 -22.40 3.75 -14.72
C ASP A 241 -21.52 2.80 -15.56
N VAL A 242 -21.22 1.60 -15.06
CA VAL A 242 -20.40 0.55 -15.72
C VAL A 242 -21.24 -0.68 -16.03
#